data_AF-X1VCW6-F1
#
_entry.id   AF-X1VCW6-F1
#
_cell.length_a   1.000
_cell.length_b   1.000
_cell.length_c   1.000
_cell.angle_alpha   90.00
_cell.angle_beta   90.00
_cell.angle_gamma   90.00
#
_symmetry.space_group_name_H-M   'P 1'
#
loop_
_entity.id
_entity.type
_entity.pdbx_description
1 polymer ?
#
loop_
_entity_poly.entity_id
_entity_poly.type
_entity_poly.pdbx_seq_one_letter_code
_entity_poly.pdbx_strand_id
1 'polypeptide(L)' 'TEKLPAPEILEFTTMCGHGMISRYLVEDVIERVKEGAISAKEGSLEIGKQCCCGIYNPARGEKLLKALADKK' A
#
# COMPACT_ATOMS: atom_id res chain seq x y z
N THR A 1 3.65 9.48 -18.79
CA THR A 1 3.02 8.59 -17.79
C THR A 1 3.69 7.23 -17.71
N GLU A 2 4.47 6.81 -18.72
CA GLU A 2 5.15 5.50 -18.79
C GLU A 2 6.13 5.19 -17.64
N LYS A 3 6.64 6.21 -16.94
CA LYS A 3 7.57 6.05 -15.81
C LYS A 3 6.87 5.93 -14.44
N LEU A 4 5.54 6.09 -14.40
CA LEU A 4 4.79 5.99 -13.15
C LEU A 4 4.72 4.53 -12.69
N PRO A 5 4.61 4.27 -11.37
CA PRO A 5 4.24 2.96 -10.86
C PRO A 5 2.92 2.47 -11.46
N ALA A 6 2.68 1.17 -11.35
CA ALA A 6 1.41 0.57 -11.74
C ALA A 6 0.23 1.26 -11.01
N PRO A 7 -0.96 1.36 -11.64
CA PRO A 7 -2.11 2.06 -11.06
C PRO A 7 -2.46 1.62 -9.63
N GLU A 8 -2.34 0.32 -9.35
CA GLU A 8 -2.60 -0.26 -8.04
C GLU A 8 -1.63 0.26 -6.96
N ILE A 9 -0.37 0.50 -7.33
CA ILE A 9 0.67 1.06 -6.45
C ILE A 9 0.47 2.57 -6.27
N LEU A 10 -0.01 3.26 -7.31
CA LEU A 10 -0.33 4.68 -7.23
C LEU A 10 -1.40 4.97 -6.18
N GLU A 11 -2.41 4.10 -6.04
CA GLU A 11 -3.45 4.28 -5.03
C GLU A 11 -2.93 4.41 -3.59
N PHE A 12 -1.78 3.79 -3.28
CA PHE A 12 -1.12 3.92 -1.98
C PHE A 12 -0.17 5.11 -1.94
N THR A 13 0.72 5.21 -2.92
CA THR A 13 1.81 6.22 -2.93
C THR A 13 1.28 7.65 -3.02
N THR A 14 0.17 7.89 -3.72
CA THR A 14 -0.45 9.22 -3.81
C THR A 14 -1.38 9.52 -2.63
N MET A 15 -1.76 8.53 -1.81
CA MET A 15 -2.69 8.72 -0.70
C MET A 15 -2.11 9.61 0.42
N CYS A 16 -0.79 9.55 0.64
CA CYS A 16 -0.09 10.39 1.62
C CYS A 16 -0.02 11.89 1.21
N GLY A 17 -0.21 12.20 -0.07
CA GLY A 17 -0.16 13.58 -0.60
C GLY A 17 1.24 14.21 -0.66
N HIS A 18 2.20 13.75 0.14
CA HIS A 18 3.57 14.31 0.24
C HIS A 18 4.65 13.40 -0.36
N GLY A 19 4.27 12.27 -0.95
CA GLY A 19 5.22 11.37 -1.62
C GLY A 19 6.15 10.59 -0.69
N MET A 20 5.82 10.46 0.60
CA MET A 20 6.65 9.73 1.58
C MET A 20 6.54 8.21 1.47
N ILE A 21 5.45 7.70 0.89
CA ILE A 21 5.26 6.26 0.71
C ILE A 21 6.03 5.81 -0.54
N SER A 22 7.06 5.00 -0.34
CA SER A 22 7.84 4.40 -1.43
C SER A 22 7.04 3.33 -2.19
N ARG A 23 7.13 3.33 -3.52
CA ARG A 23 6.56 2.26 -4.37
C ARG A 23 7.08 0.87 -3.97
N TYR A 24 8.35 0.77 -3.60
CA TYR A 24 8.99 -0.52 -3.28
C TYR A 24 8.50 -1.08 -1.95
N LEU A 25 8.13 -0.22 -1.00
CA LEU A 25 7.49 -0.65 0.26
C LEU A 25 6.10 -1.23 -0.02
N VAL A 26 5.33 -0.58 -0.89
CA VAL A 26 3.98 -1.05 -1.26
C VAL A 26 4.07 -2.40 -1.97
N GLU A 27 4.99 -2.55 -2.91
CA GLU A 27 5.26 -3.81 -3.62
C GLU A 27 5.64 -4.94 -2.63
N ASP A 28 6.59 -4.71 -1.71
CA ASP A 28 6.97 -5.67 -0.66
C ASP A 28 5.79 -6.08 0.23
N VAL A 29 5.02 -5.11 0.69
CA VAL A 29 3.87 -5.36 1.57
C VAL A 29 2.78 -6.16 0.84
N ILE A 30 2.52 -5.89 -0.44
CA ILE A 30 1.57 -6.68 -1.24
C ILE A 30 1.99 -8.14 -1.30
N GLU A 31 3.26 -8.42 -1.61
CA GLU A 31 3.77 -9.80 -1.70
C GLU A 31 3.70 -10.51 -0.33
N ARG A 32 4.10 -9.84 0.75
CA ARG A 32 3.99 -10.40 2.11
C ARG A 32 2.55 -10.69 2.53
N VAL A 33 1.58 -9.89 2.07
CA VAL A 33 0.16 -10.16 2.31
C VAL A 33 -0.34 -11.34 1.47
N LYS A 34 0.08 -11.44 0.19
CA LYS A 34 -0.25 -12.59 -0.69
C LYS A 34 0.29 -13.91 -0.16
N GLU A 35 1.50 -13.90 0.36
CA GLU A 35 2.15 -15.08 0.98
C GLU A 35 1.55 -15.43 2.35
N GLY A 36 0.72 -14.55 2.93
CA GLY A 36 0.14 -14.73 4.26
C GLY A 36 1.13 -14.48 5.40
N ALA A 37 2.28 -13.86 5.13
CA ALA A 37 3.28 -13.52 6.13
C ALA A 37 2.79 -12.42 7.10
N ILE A 38 1.93 -11.52 6.61
CA ILE A 38 1.22 -10.51 7.42
C ILE A 38 -0.23 -10.36 6.94
N SER A 39 -1.14 -9.90 7.79
CA SER A 39 -2.51 -9.58 7.38
C SER A 39 -2.58 -8.28 6.57
N ALA A 40 -3.62 -8.13 5.74
CA ALA A 40 -3.87 -6.88 5.00
C ALA A 40 -3.98 -5.64 5.91
N LYS A 41 -4.51 -5.82 7.13
CA LYS A 41 -4.60 -4.76 8.13
C LYS A 41 -3.21 -4.34 8.61
N GLU A 42 -2.35 -5.30 8.96
CA GLU A 42 -0.97 -5.04 9.37
C GLU A 42 -0.16 -4.40 8.24
N GLY A 43 -0.30 -4.91 7.01
CA GLY A 43 0.35 -4.33 5.83
C GLY A 43 -0.06 -2.87 5.59
N SER A 44 -1.36 -2.57 5.72
CA SER A 44 -1.85 -1.19 5.55
C SER A 44 -1.28 -0.26 6.62
N LEU A 45 -1.19 -0.72 7.87
CA LEU A 45 -0.58 0.04 8.96
C LEU A 45 0.93 0.25 8.73
N GLU A 46 1.63 -0.76 8.21
CA GLU A 46 3.06 -0.67 7.87
C GLU A 46 3.32 0.40 6.81
N ILE A 47 2.53 0.42 5.73
CA ILE A 47 2.59 1.47 4.70
C ILE A 47 2.31 2.85 5.33
N GLY A 48 1.28 2.92 6.18
CA GLY A 48 0.85 4.15 6.83
C GLY A 48 1.91 4.80 7.73
N LYS A 49 2.87 4.03 8.29
CA LYS A 49 3.95 4.56 9.13
C LYS A 49 4.80 5.63 8.43
N GLN A 50 4.90 5.56 7.10
CA GLN A 50 5.65 6.56 6.32
C GLN A 50 4.91 7.90 6.20
N CYS A 51 3.61 7.92 6.48
CA CYS A 51 2.78 9.11 6.40
C CYS A 51 2.84 9.91 7.71
N CYS A 52 3.85 10.77 7.85
CA CYS A 52 4.04 11.60 9.05
C CYS A 52 2.91 12.60 9.35
N CYS A 53 2.10 12.96 8.34
CA CYS A 53 0.97 13.88 8.50
C CYS A 53 -0.35 13.20 8.87
N GLY A 54 -0.41 11.85 8.89
CA GLY A 54 -1.60 11.09 9.27
C GLY A 54 -2.77 11.09 8.26
N ILE A 55 -2.60 11.61 7.04
CA ILE A 55 -3.69 11.65 6.03
C ILE A 55 -3.95 10.28 5.35
N TYR A 56 -2.95 9.39 5.35
CA TYR A 56 -3.09 8.05 4.82
C TYR A 56 -4.26 7.35 5.53
N ASN A 57 -5.17 6.75 4.76
CA ASN A 57 -6.34 6.06 5.30
C ASN A 57 -6.07 4.55 5.43
N PRO A 58 -5.82 4.03 6.64
CA PRO A 58 -5.46 2.62 6.81
C PRO A 58 -6.60 1.67 6.46
N ALA A 59 -7.85 2.07 6.68
CA ALA A 59 -9.01 1.27 6.33
C ALA A 59 -9.19 1.14 4.80
N ARG A 60 -8.86 2.20 4.05
CA ARG A 60 -8.79 2.11 2.58
C ARG A 60 -7.64 1.22 2.14
N GLY A 61 -6.45 1.42 2.69
CA GLY A 61 -5.27 0.61 2.35
C GLY A 61 -5.47 -0.88 2.60
N GLU A 62 -6.15 -1.25 3.68
CA GLU A 62 -6.49 -2.64 3.99
C GLU A 62 -7.39 -3.26 2.91
N LYS A 63 -8.42 -2.53 2.47
CA LYS A 63 -9.32 -2.99 1.41
C LYS A 63 -8.58 -3.19 0.08
N LEU A 64 -7.67 -2.28 -0.25
CA LEU A 64 -6.84 -2.39 -1.45
C LEU A 64 -5.92 -3.61 -1.38
N LEU A 65 -5.22 -3.80 -0.26
CA LEU A 65 -4.34 -4.96 -0.06
C LEU A 65 -5.10 -6.28 -0.15
N LYS A 66 -6.28 -6.36 0.48
CA LYS A 66 -7.14 -7.54 0.38
C LYS A 66 -7.56 -7.84 -1.06
N ALA A 67 -8.02 -6.80 -1.78
CA ALA A 67 -8.42 -6.96 -3.18
C ALA A 67 -7.26 -7.38 -4.10
N LEU A 68 -6.02 -6.97 -3.80
CA LEU A 68 -4.83 -7.37 -4.55
C LEU A 68 -4.34 -8.77 -4.18
N ALA A 69 -4.51 -9.19 -2.93
CA ALA A 69 -4.16 -10.53 -2.49
C ALA A 69 -5.13 -11.60 -3.04
N ASP A 70 -6.41 -11.24 -3.19
CA ASP A 70 -7.44 -12.13 -3.72
C ASP A 70 -7.36 -12.31 -5.26
N LYS A 71 -6.65 -11.43 -5.97
CA LYS A 71 -6.41 -11.53 -7.42
C LYS A 71 -5.24 -12.50 -7.70
N LYS A 72 -5.58 -13.68 -8.25
CA LYS A 72 -4.60 -14.65 -8.77
C LYS A 72 -3.96 -14.19 -10.07
#